data_AF-A0A7I4YEN6-F1
#
_entry.id   AF-A0A7I4YEN6-F1
#
_cell.length_a   1.000
_cell.length_b   1.000
_cell.length_c   1.000
_cell.angle_alpha   90.00
_cell.angle_beta   90.00
_cell.angle_gamma   90.00
#
_symmetry.space_group_name_H-M   'P 1'
#
loop_
_entity.id
_entity.type
_entity.pdbx_description
1 polymer ?
#
loop_
_entity_poly.entity_id
_entity_poly.type
_entity_poly.pdbx_seq_one_letter_code
_entity_poly.pdbx_strand_id
1 'polypeptide(L)'
;MKKGKSKKAAEVVGESTEGDTSEPSPSFSRSKKRNKISAYEQAKRVYERIQQQKAQEKTARQVEREKRQAMLDKYLRSKKEMNKALRKCNKKGQPNLGAQMEVLLKKIEKNVEKG
;
A
#
# COMPACT_ATOMS: atom_id res chain seq x y z
N MET A 1 8.52 28.63 -14.68
CA MET A 1 9.92 28.15 -14.58
C MET A 1 10.01 26.76 -15.19
N LYS A 2 11.02 26.53 -16.03
CA LYS A 2 11.23 25.31 -16.83
C LYS A 2 11.94 24.22 -16.02
N LYS A 3 11.48 22.98 -16.25
CA LYS A 3 12.16 21.66 -16.32
C LYS A 3 13.07 21.18 -15.17
N GLY A 4 12.85 19.91 -14.82
CA GLY A 4 13.83 19.04 -14.17
C GLY A 4 13.41 17.57 -14.23
N LYS A 5 13.41 16.96 -15.42
CA LYS A 5 13.35 15.48 -15.58
C LYS A 5 14.77 14.95 -15.38
N SER A 6 15.05 14.27 -14.28
CA SER A 6 16.26 13.45 -14.14
C SER A 6 15.95 12.01 -14.56
N LYS A 7 16.39 11.67 -15.78
CA LYS A 7 16.63 10.28 -16.17
C LYS A 7 18.04 9.95 -15.67
N LYS A 8 18.20 8.94 -14.82
CA LYS A 8 19.51 8.34 -14.55
C LYS A 8 19.57 6.97 -15.23
N ALA A 9 20.49 6.89 -16.18
CA ALA A 9 20.80 5.71 -16.97
C ALA A 9 21.82 4.81 -16.24
N ALA A 10 21.78 3.54 -16.62
CA ALA A 10 22.89 2.60 -16.78
C ALA A 10 23.93 2.47 -15.65
N GLU A 11 23.97 1.28 -15.05
CA GLU A 11 25.22 0.69 -14.62
C GLU A 11 25.38 -0.64 -15.36
N VAL A 12 26.37 -0.64 -16.25
CA VAL A 12 26.88 -1.75 -17.04
C VAL A 12 27.99 -2.37 -16.19
N VAL A 13 27.78 -3.57 -15.68
CA VAL A 13 28.86 -4.36 -15.06
C VAL A 13 29.49 -5.18 -16.18
N GLY A 14 30.63 -4.70 -16.64
CA GLY A 14 31.58 -5.49 -17.40
C GLY A 14 32.53 -6.18 -16.43
N GLU A 15 32.76 -7.46 -16.64
CA GLU A 15 33.89 -8.17 -16.04
C GLU A 15 34.56 -8.98 -17.16
N SER A 16 35.80 -8.57 -17.43
CA SER A 16 36.72 -9.18 -18.37
C SER A 16 37.34 -10.42 -17.73
N THR A 17 37.37 -11.54 -18.43
CA THR A 17 38.40 -12.57 -18.21
C THR A 17 38.89 -13.10 -19.56
N GLU A 18 40.17 -13.44 -19.53
CA GLU A 18 41.14 -13.39 -20.61
C GLU A 18 41.07 -14.60 -21.56
N GLY A 19 41.84 -14.51 -22.64
CA GLY A 19 41.77 -15.42 -23.77
C GLY A 19 42.31 -16.82 -23.51
N ASP A 20 41.81 -17.75 -24.33
CA ASP A 20 42.57 -18.91 -24.77
C ASP A 20 42.18 -19.22 -26.23
N THR A 21 43.15 -19.05 -27.11
CA THR A 21 43.10 -19.43 -28.52
C THR A 21 43.37 -20.92 -28.63
N SER A 22 42.33 -21.70 -28.91
CA SER A 22 42.48 -22.97 -29.61
C SER A 22 41.24 -23.22 -30.45
N GLU A 23 41.38 -23.11 -31.77
CA GLU A 23 40.42 -23.58 -32.76
C GLU A 23 40.25 -25.10 -32.65
N PRO A 24 39.01 -25.61 -32.65
CA PRO A 24 38.73 -26.89 -33.27
C PRO A 24 37.68 -26.72 -34.38
N SER A 25 38.06 -27.17 -35.57
CA SER A 25 37.31 -27.62 -36.76
C SER A 25 35.77 -27.40 -36.81
N PRO A 26 35.18 -27.16 -38.00
CA PRO A 26 33.72 -27.00 -38.14
C PRO A 26 33.04 -28.37 -38.06
N SER A 27 33.01 -28.96 -36.86
CA SER A 27 32.10 -30.06 -36.57
C SER A 27 30.70 -29.47 -36.56
N PHE A 28 29.84 -29.96 -37.46
CA PHE A 28 28.45 -29.56 -37.61
C PHE A 28 27.78 -29.36 -36.26
N SER A 29 27.69 -28.10 -35.81
CA SER A 29 26.94 -27.75 -34.61
C SER A 29 25.48 -27.97 -34.96
N ARG A 30 24.94 -29.16 -34.63
CA ARG A 30 23.50 -29.34 -34.52
C ARG A 30 23.04 -28.36 -33.46
N SER A 31 22.66 -27.15 -33.89
CA SER A 31 22.11 -26.12 -33.03
C SER A 31 20.99 -26.77 -32.24
N LYS A 32 21.22 -27.04 -30.94
CA LYS A 32 20.17 -27.54 -30.04
C LYS A 32 19.02 -26.54 -30.18
N LYS A 33 17.95 -26.93 -30.88
CA LYS A 33 16.74 -26.11 -31.01
C LYS A 33 16.24 -25.93 -29.59
N ARG A 34 16.58 -24.80 -28.95
CA ARG A 34 16.01 -24.42 -27.65
C ARG A 34 14.51 -24.40 -27.89
N ASN A 35 13.76 -25.31 -27.28
CA ASN A 35 12.30 -25.32 -27.37
C ASN A 35 11.81 -23.99 -26.81
N LYS A 36 11.53 -23.03 -27.69
CA LYS A 36 11.02 -21.72 -27.32
C LYS A 36 9.62 -21.98 -26.77
N ILE A 37 9.37 -21.56 -25.53
CA ILE A 37 8.03 -21.58 -24.91
C ILE A 37 7.07 -20.95 -25.91
N SER A 38 5.97 -21.64 -26.22
CA SER A 38 5.00 -21.17 -27.21
C SER A 38 4.47 -19.80 -26.79
N ALA A 39 4.22 -18.90 -27.75
CA ALA A 39 3.66 -17.58 -27.48
C ALA A 39 2.38 -17.67 -26.63
N TYR A 40 1.60 -18.74 -26.84
CA TYR A 40 0.42 -19.05 -26.04
C TYR A 40 0.74 -19.33 -24.57
N GLU A 41 1.76 -20.14 -24.29
CA GLU A 41 2.17 -20.45 -22.92
C GLU A 41 2.72 -19.22 -22.20
N GLN A 42 3.44 -18.36 -22.91
CA GLN A 42 3.90 -17.07 -22.37
C GLN A 42 2.70 -16.17 -22.04
N ALA A 43 1.73 -16.06 -22.96
CA ALA A 43 0.52 -15.28 -22.74
C ALA A 43 -0.30 -15.80 -21.55
N LYS A 44 -0.44 -17.13 -21.41
CA LYS A 44 -1.13 -17.77 -20.28
C LYS A 44 -0.47 -17.42 -18.94
N ARG A 45 0.86 -17.52 -18.85
CA ARG A 45 1.62 -17.17 -17.63
C ARG A 45 1.46 -15.69 -17.26
N VAL A 46 1.48 -14.80 -18.25
CA VAL A 46 1.27 -13.36 -18.02
C VAL A 46 -0.15 -13.09 -17.54
N TYR A 47 -1.15 -13.73 -18.16
CA TYR A 47 -2.54 -13.61 -17.73
C TYR A 47 -2.75 -14.05 -16.28
N GLU A 48 -2.22 -15.22 -15.90
CA GLU A 48 -2.30 -15.72 -14.53
C GLU A 48 -1.64 -14.76 -13.53
N ARG A 49 -0.47 -14.21 -13.87
CA ARG A 49 0.21 -13.21 -13.04
C ARG A 49 -0.63 -11.94 -12.87
N ILE A 50 -1.23 -11.43 -13.95
CA ILE A 50 -2.09 -10.25 -13.89
C ILE A 50 -3.32 -10.53 -13.03
N GLN A 51 -3.93 -11.71 -13.13
CA GLN A 51 -5.08 -12.07 -12.30
C GLN A 51 -4.72 -12.14 -10.82
N GLN A 52 -3.58 -12.73 -10.48
CA GLN A 52 -3.08 -12.76 -9.11
C GLN A 52 -2.82 -11.35 -8.56
N GLN A 53 -2.18 -10.48 -9.35
CA GLN A 53 -1.94 -9.09 -8.97
C GLN A 53 -3.24 -8.32 -8.73
N LYS A 54 -4.23 -8.47 -9.62
CA LYS A 54 -5.55 -7.85 -9.45
C LYS A 54 -6.27 -8.33 -8.20
N ALA A 55 -6.19 -9.63 -7.90
CA ALA A 55 -6.77 -10.19 -6.68
C ALA A 55 -6.12 -9.60 -5.42
N GLN A 56 -4.77 -9.52 -5.39
CA GLN A 56 -4.03 -8.92 -4.28
C GLN A 56 -4.30 -7.42 -4.13
N GLU A 57 -4.39 -6.67 -5.23
CA GLU A 57 -4.72 -5.25 -5.19
C GLU A 57 -6.14 -5.02 -4.66
N LYS A 58 -7.10 -5.86 -5.10
CA LYS A 58 -8.48 -5.78 -4.63
C LYS A 58 -8.58 -6.02 -3.12
N THR A 59 -7.91 -7.04 -2.60
CA THR A 59 -7.91 -7.33 -1.15
C THR A 59 -7.22 -6.22 -0.37
N ALA A 60 -6.06 -5.75 -0.82
CA ALA A 60 -5.35 -4.63 -0.18
C ALA A 60 -6.21 -3.36 -0.12
N ARG A 61 -6.90 -3.03 -1.22
CA ARG A 61 -7.82 -1.88 -1.28
C ARG A 61 -9.03 -2.05 -0.37
N GLN A 62 -9.59 -3.26 -0.25
CA GLN A 62 -10.69 -3.53 0.67
C GLN A 62 -10.26 -3.31 2.12
N VAL A 63 -9.10 -3.85 2.51
CA VAL A 63 -8.54 -3.69 3.85
C VAL A 63 -8.27 -2.21 4.18
N GLU A 64 -7.73 -1.43 3.23
CA GLU A 64 -7.53 0.02 3.43
C GLU A 64 -8.85 0.75 3.65
N ARG A 65 -9.87 0.46 2.83
CA ARG A 65 -11.21 1.04 2.98
C ARG A 65 -11.83 0.71 4.32
N GLU A 66 -11.76 -0.55 4.76
CA GLU A 66 -12.29 -0.99 6.05
C GLU A 66 -11.56 -0.30 7.21
N LYS A 67 -10.23 -0.19 7.15
CA LYS A 67 -9.45 0.55 8.16
C LYS A 67 -9.88 2.01 8.22
N ARG A 68 -10.03 2.66 7.06
CA ARG A 68 -10.48 4.05 6.99
C ARG A 68 -11.89 4.22 7.55
N GLN A 69 -12.82 3.34 7.17
CA GLN A 69 -14.19 3.35 7.68
C GLN A 69 -14.22 3.13 9.19
N ALA A 70 -13.47 2.16 9.72
CA ALA A 70 -13.39 1.90 11.15
C ALA A 70 -12.87 3.12 11.93
N MET A 71 -11.88 3.85 11.39
CA MET A 71 -11.38 5.08 12.01
C MET A 71 -12.42 6.21 11.99
N LEU A 72 -13.13 6.38 10.87
CA LEU A 72 -14.21 7.36 10.76
C LEU A 72 -15.36 7.03 11.71
N ASP A 73 -15.77 5.76 11.79
CA ASP A 73 -16.83 5.30 12.67
C ASP A 73 -16.49 5.53 14.14
N LYS A 74 -15.26 5.19 14.56
CA LYS A 74 -14.77 5.49 15.92
C LYS A 74 -14.84 6.98 16.22
N TYR A 75 -14.40 7.83 15.29
CA TYR A 75 -14.47 9.28 15.44
C TYR A 75 -15.93 9.78 15.55
N LEU A 76 -16.80 9.36 14.65
CA LEU A 76 -18.21 9.77 14.62
C LEU A 76 -18.95 9.32 15.88
N ARG A 77 -18.74 8.08 16.34
CA ARG A 77 -19.29 7.57 17.60
C ARG A 77 -18.84 8.43 18.77
N SER A 78 -17.54 8.67 18.90
CA SER A 78 -17.02 9.52 19.98
C SER A 78 -17.56 10.96 19.92
N LYS A 79 -17.69 11.53 18.72
CA LYS A 79 -18.23 12.88 18.52
C LYS A 79 -19.72 12.93 18.91
N LYS A 80 -20.50 11.91 18.55
CA LYS A 80 -21.92 11.82 18.89
C LYS A 80 -22.13 11.72 20.41
N GLU A 81 -21.37 10.88 21.09
CA GLU A 81 -21.44 10.73 22.55
C GLU A 81 -21.08 12.04 23.27
N MET A 82 -20.01 12.71 22.81
CA MET A 82 -19.62 14.02 23.35
C MET A 82 -20.72 15.07 23.14
N ASN A 83 -21.26 15.17 21.94
CA ASN A 83 -22.35 16.09 21.65
C ASN A 83 -23.60 15.77 22.49
N LYS A 84 -23.91 14.50 22.70
CA LYS A 84 -25.02 14.08 23.56
C LYS A 84 -24.83 14.55 25.00
N ALA A 85 -23.62 14.43 25.55
CA ALA A 85 -23.30 14.92 26.89
C ALA A 85 -23.40 16.45 26.96
N LEU A 86 -22.85 17.17 25.99
CA LEU A 86 -22.89 18.65 25.97
C LEU A 86 -24.29 19.22 25.78
N ARG A 87 -25.20 18.49 25.12
CA ARG A 87 -26.61 18.88 24.96
C ARG A 87 -27.45 18.65 26.22
N LYS A 88 -26.91 18.02 27.28
CA LYS A 88 -27.63 17.84 28.53
C LYS A 88 -27.78 19.19 29.22
N CYS A 89 -29.02 19.57 29.46
CA CYS A 89 -29.37 20.75 30.25
C CYS A 89 -30.10 20.36 31.54
N ASN A 90 -30.06 21.24 32.54
CA ASN A 90 -30.86 21.10 33.76
C ASN A 90 -32.33 21.48 33.50
N LYS A 91 -33.21 21.32 34.50
CA LYS A 91 -34.64 21.66 34.39
C LYS A 91 -34.89 23.13 34.02
N LYS A 92 -33.92 24.02 34.31
CA LYS A 92 -33.97 25.45 33.98
C LYS A 92 -33.37 25.76 32.59
N GLY A 93 -33.04 24.74 31.80
CA GLY A 93 -32.48 24.88 30.45
C GLY A 93 -30.99 25.26 30.39
N GLN A 94 -30.33 25.45 31.53
CA GLN A 94 -28.91 25.75 31.57
C GLN A 94 -28.07 24.50 31.30
N PRO A 95 -26.89 24.63 30.68
CA PRO A 95 -26.00 23.50 30.47
C PRO A 95 -25.62 22.81 31.77
N ASN A 96 -25.58 21.47 31.75
CA ASN A 96 -25.18 20.68 32.91
C ASN A 96 -23.65 20.67 33.05
N LEU A 97 -23.13 21.33 34.10
CA LEU A 97 -21.70 21.42 34.39
C LEU A 97 -21.05 20.04 34.54
N GLY A 98 -21.66 19.11 35.27
CA GLY A 98 -21.12 17.75 35.46
C GLY A 98 -20.92 17.01 34.13
N ALA A 99 -21.90 17.10 33.23
CA ALA A 99 -21.79 16.51 31.90
C ALA A 99 -20.69 17.16 31.04
N GLN A 100 -20.46 18.47 31.19
CA GLN A 100 -19.35 19.17 30.53
C GLN A 100 -17.99 18.75 31.10
N MET A 101 -17.89 18.59 32.42
CA MET A 101 -16.68 18.13 33.10
C MET A 101 -16.28 16.73 32.64
N GLU A 102 -17.23 15.80 32.50
CA GLU A 102 -16.96 14.46 31.95
C GLU A 102 -16.35 14.51 30.54
N VAL A 103 -16.85 15.41 29.68
CA VAL A 103 -16.29 15.60 28.33
C VAL A 103 -14.87 16.13 28.39
N LEU A 104 -14.59 17.07 29.30
CA LEU A 104 -13.28 17.67 29.45
C LEU A 104 -12.26 16.65 29.96
N LEU A 105 -12.61 15.87 30.99
CA LEU A 105 -11.77 14.79 31.52
C LEU A 105 -11.42 13.77 30.43
N LYS A 106 -12.42 13.30 29.67
CA LYS A 106 -12.20 12.40 28.52
C LYS A 106 -11.28 12.98 27.45
N LYS A 107 -11.25 14.31 27.26
CA LYS A 107 -10.32 14.95 26.32
C LYS A 107 -8.90 14.98 26.87
N ILE A 108 -8.74 15.25 28.16
CA ILE A 108 -7.44 15.25 28.84
C ILE A 108 -6.85 13.84 28.79
N GLU A 109 -7.60 12.82 29.19
CA GLU A 109 -7.18 11.40 29.12
C GLU A 109 -6.70 11.03 27.72
N LYS A 110 -7.48 11.35 26.67
CA LYS A 110 -7.09 11.09 25.28
C LYS A 110 -5.86 11.85 24.81
N ASN A 111 -5.55 13.00 25.41
CA ASN A 111 -4.35 13.75 25.08
C ASN A 111 -3.13 13.15 25.77
N VAL A 112 -3.30 12.67 27.01
CA VAL A 112 -2.27 11.94 27.76
C VAL A 112 -1.93 10.61 27.11
N GLU A 113 -2.92 9.85 26.62
CA GLU A 113 -2.69 8.58 25.92
C GLU A 113 -1.97 8.72 24.57
N LYS A 114 -1.99 9.91 23.97
CA LYS A 114 -1.41 10.19 22.65
C LYS A 114 -0.06 10.90 22.69
N GLY A 115 0.26 11.54 23.82
CA GLY A 115 1.55 12.18 24.06
C GLY A 115 2.58 11.16 24.51
#